data_AF-A0A2D8M7U0-F1
#
_entry.id   AF-A0A2D8M7U0-F1
#
_cell.length_a   1.000
_cell.length_b   1.000
_cell.length_c   1.000
_cell.angle_alpha   90.00
_cell.angle_beta   90.00
_cell.angle_gamma   90.00
#
_symmetry.space_group_name_H-M   'P 1'
#
loop_
_entity.id
_entity.type
_entity.pdbx_description
1 polymer ?
#
loop_
_entity_poly.entity_id
_entity_poly.type
_entity_poly.pdbx_seq_one_letter_code
_entity_poly.pdbx_strand_id
1 'polypeptide(L)'
;MTTIILSILGILLAAAAALMIVFYGGDAFNEGSVSAHSNTLENAGTNVLSASMMYRLENGSLPTSLSQLVSGGRYLQEEPDLMGIGSSSYIAGGYYDVIDISREVCLKVVENLAAEGGPAPSVPAARDTGAKMGCFDPSSGGTPNASIFYVKL
;
A
#
# COMPACT_ATOMS: atom_id res chain seq x y z
N MET A 1 -24.80 -45.02 -25.46
CA MET A 1 -25.00 -44.92 -24.00
C MET A 1 -23.69 -44.59 -23.27
N THR A 2 -22.55 -45.18 -23.63
CA THR A 2 -21.22 -44.83 -23.08
C THR A 2 -20.79 -43.38 -23.36
N THR A 3 -21.18 -42.83 -24.51
CA THR A 3 -20.90 -41.43 -24.91
C THR A 3 -21.49 -40.39 -23.95
N ILE A 4 -22.70 -40.64 -23.42
CA ILE A 4 -23.37 -39.74 -22.48
C ILE A 4 -22.65 -39.71 -21.13
N ILE A 5 -22.20 -40.88 -20.65
CA ILE A 5 -21.48 -40.99 -19.38
C ILE A 5 -20.13 -40.26 -19.48
N LEU A 6 -19.38 -40.47 -20.57
CA LEU A 6 -18.10 -39.80 -20.79
C LEU A 6 -18.26 -38.28 -20.92
N SER A 7 -19.32 -37.80 -21.59
CA SER A 7 -19.57 -36.35 -21.69
C SER A 7 -19.92 -35.72 -20.35
N ILE A 8 -20.75 -36.39 -19.52
CA ILE A 8 -21.13 -35.87 -18.21
C ILE A 8 -19.92 -35.82 -17.29
N LEU A 9 -19.11 -36.89 -17.27
CA LEU A 9 -17.87 -36.90 -16.49
C LEU A 9 -16.89 -35.82 -16.98
N GLY A 10 -16.74 -35.64 -18.29
CA GLY A 10 -15.89 -34.58 -18.85
C GLY A 10 -16.30 -33.17 -18.40
N ILE A 11 -17.60 -32.87 -18.41
CA ILE A 11 -18.12 -31.58 -17.93
C ILE A 11 -17.91 -31.43 -16.41
N LEU A 12 -18.11 -32.50 -15.63
CA LEU A 12 -17.89 -32.47 -14.18
C LEU A 12 -16.43 -32.21 -13.81
N LEU A 13 -15.47 -32.85 -14.51
CA LEU A 13 -14.05 -32.60 -14.28
C LEU A 13 -13.66 -31.17 -14.69
N ALA A 14 -14.18 -30.65 -15.80
CA ALA A 14 -13.94 -29.27 -16.20
C ALA A 14 -14.51 -28.26 -15.19
N ALA A 15 -15.71 -28.50 -14.67
CA ALA A 15 -16.32 -27.67 -13.62
C ALA A 15 -15.52 -27.69 -12.31
N ALA A 16 -15.02 -28.86 -11.90
CA ALA A 16 -14.17 -28.99 -10.71
C ALA A 16 -12.84 -28.23 -10.85
N ALA A 17 -12.20 -28.30 -12.02
CA ALA A 17 -10.96 -27.55 -12.30
C ALA A 17 -11.21 -26.03 -12.36
N ALA A 18 -12.32 -25.59 -12.98
CA ALA A 18 -12.70 -24.19 -13.00
C ALA A 18 -12.97 -23.64 -11.58
N LEU A 19 -13.63 -24.43 -10.74
CA LEU A 19 -13.88 -24.06 -9.35
C LEU A 19 -12.57 -23.85 -8.57
N MET A 20 -11.59 -24.73 -8.76
CA MET A 20 -10.25 -24.55 -8.17
C MET A 20 -9.57 -23.24 -8.63
N ILE A 21 -9.66 -22.90 -9.93
CA ILE A 21 -9.06 -21.67 -10.47
C ILE A 21 -9.74 -20.42 -9.91
N VAL A 22 -11.06 -20.43 -9.75
CA VAL A 22 -11.81 -19.28 -9.23
C VAL A 22 -11.47 -19.00 -7.78
N PHE A 23 -11.44 -20.04 -6.93
CA PHE A 23 -11.16 -19.86 -5.49
C PHE A 23 -9.67 -19.64 -5.20
N TYR A 24 -8.77 -20.41 -5.82
CA TYR A 24 -7.33 -20.28 -5.55
C TYR A 24 -6.67 -19.14 -6.35
N GLY A 25 -7.12 -18.90 -7.57
CA GLY A 25 -6.61 -17.81 -8.40
C GLY A 25 -7.00 -16.44 -7.84
N GLY A 26 -8.24 -16.28 -7.37
CA GLY A 26 -8.74 -15.01 -6.84
C GLY A 26 -7.92 -14.49 -5.65
N ASP A 27 -7.64 -15.36 -4.68
CA ASP A 27 -6.86 -15.00 -3.49
C ASP A 27 -5.40 -14.64 -3.85
N ALA A 28 -4.78 -15.40 -4.75
CA ALA A 28 -3.41 -15.11 -5.22
C ALA A 28 -3.33 -13.79 -6.00
N PHE A 29 -4.33 -13.45 -6.81
CA PHE A 29 -4.38 -12.16 -7.49
C PHE A 29 -4.59 -11.00 -6.52
N ASN A 30 -5.43 -11.19 -5.50
CA ASN A 30 -5.66 -10.18 -4.46
C ASN A 30 -4.41 -9.96 -3.59
N GLU A 31 -3.71 -11.01 -3.20
CA GLU A 31 -2.45 -10.90 -2.48
C GLU A 31 -1.35 -10.22 -3.34
N GLY A 32 -1.33 -10.54 -4.64
CA GLY A 32 -0.45 -9.91 -5.61
C GLY A 32 -0.71 -8.41 -5.78
N SER A 33 -1.98 -7.99 -5.86
CA SER A 33 -2.34 -6.57 -5.97
C SER A 33 -2.04 -5.82 -4.68
N VAL A 34 -2.36 -6.39 -3.51
CA VAL A 34 -2.02 -5.81 -2.20
C VAL A 34 -0.51 -5.61 -2.05
N SER A 35 0.29 -6.58 -2.46
CA SER A 35 1.76 -6.50 -2.41
C SER A 35 2.32 -5.47 -3.41
N ALA A 36 1.71 -5.34 -4.60
CA ALA A 36 2.11 -4.32 -5.56
C ALA A 36 1.77 -2.91 -5.04
N HIS A 37 0.61 -2.74 -4.42
CA HIS A 37 0.20 -1.48 -3.82
C HIS A 37 1.09 -1.08 -2.64
N SER A 38 1.45 -2.02 -1.74
CA SER A 38 2.36 -1.73 -0.62
C SER A 38 3.75 -1.31 -1.11
N ASN A 39 4.32 -2.02 -2.08
CA ASN A 39 5.61 -1.67 -2.69
C ASN A 39 5.56 -0.32 -3.40
N THR A 40 4.44 0.02 -4.05
CA THR A 40 4.26 1.32 -4.70
C THR A 40 4.24 2.44 -3.67
N LEU A 41 3.56 2.28 -2.53
CA LEU A 41 3.57 3.23 -1.43
C LEU A 41 4.96 3.42 -0.82
N GLU A 42 5.69 2.32 -0.57
CA GLU A 42 7.04 2.37 -0.02
C GLU A 42 8.03 3.08 -0.97
N ASN A 43 7.93 2.81 -2.26
CA ASN A 43 8.73 3.47 -3.29
C ASN A 43 8.39 4.96 -3.41
N ALA A 44 7.10 5.31 -3.47
CA ALA A 44 6.64 6.69 -3.50
C ALA A 44 7.11 7.44 -2.25
N GLY A 45 6.96 6.84 -1.08
CA GLY A 45 7.41 7.37 0.20
C GLY A 45 8.92 7.61 0.24
N THR A 46 9.72 6.67 -0.25
CA THR A 46 11.19 6.79 -0.31
C THR A 46 11.64 7.88 -1.28
N ASN A 47 10.94 8.04 -2.41
CA ASN A 47 11.20 9.12 -3.37
C ASN A 47 10.90 10.49 -2.75
N VAL A 48 9.74 10.64 -2.08
CA VAL A 48 9.36 11.88 -1.39
C VAL A 48 10.34 12.19 -0.25
N LEU A 49 10.77 11.18 0.51
CA LEU A 49 11.78 11.32 1.56
C LEU A 49 13.13 11.80 1.01
N SER A 50 13.58 11.22 -0.10
CA SER A 50 14.85 11.62 -0.72
C SER A 50 14.79 13.05 -1.24
N ALA A 51 13.67 13.42 -1.87
CA ALA A 51 13.43 14.77 -2.35
C ALA A 51 13.31 15.79 -1.20
N SER A 52 12.66 15.42 -0.09
CA SER A 52 12.56 16.30 1.09
C SER A 52 13.90 16.53 1.76
N MET A 53 14.77 15.51 1.81
CA MET A 53 16.14 15.66 2.29
C MET A 53 16.94 16.63 1.43
N MET A 54 16.85 16.51 0.10
CA MET A 54 17.53 17.44 -0.82
C MET A 54 16.98 18.87 -0.69
N TYR A 55 15.66 19.04 -0.61
CA TYR A 55 15.03 20.34 -0.36
C TYR A 55 15.51 20.95 0.96
N ARG A 56 15.64 20.14 2.02
CA ARG A 56 16.14 20.58 3.34
C ARG A 56 17.62 20.96 3.31
N LEU A 57 18.43 20.25 2.54
CA LEU A 57 19.85 20.58 2.36
C LEU A 57 20.04 21.93 1.66
N GLU A 58 19.19 22.26 0.68
CA GLU A 58 19.29 23.53 -0.06
C GLU A 58 18.62 24.71 0.66
N ASN A 59 17.41 24.53 1.22
CA ASN A 59 16.61 25.62 1.78
C ASN A 59 16.71 25.73 3.31
N GLY A 60 17.40 24.81 3.97
CA GLY A 60 17.53 24.77 5.44
C GLY A 60 16.23 24.50 6.19
N SER A 61 15.14 24.19 5.48
CA SER A 61 13.79 23.96 6.03
C SER A 61 13.14 22.75 5.36
N LEU A 62 12.21 22.11 6.06
CA LEU A 62 11.42 21.01 5.52
C LEU A 62 10.35 21.54 4.55
N PRO A 63 9.99 20.79 3.50
CA PRO A 63 8.87 21.17 2.64
C PRO A 63 7.56 21.16 3.45
N THR A 64 6.72 22.17 3.23
CA THR A 64 5.39 22.28 3.85
C THR A 64 4.28 21.79 2.94
N SER A 65 4.58 21.53 1.66
CA SER A 65 3.61 20.99 0.69
C SER A 65 4.34 20.17 -0.38
N LEU A 66 3.61 19.22 -1.00
CA LEU A 66 4.18 18.41 -2.09
C LEU A 66 4.55 19.27 -3.31
N SER A 67 3.79 20.33 -3.54
CA SER A 67 4.06 21.29 -4.61
C SER A 67 5.44 21.94 -4.52
N GLN A 68 6.04 22.09 -3.34
CA GLN A 68 7.40 22.63 -3.21
C GLN A 68 8.49 21.65 -3.69
N LEU A 69 8.19 20.35 -3.68
CA LEU A 69 9.09 19.31 -4.18
C LEU A 69 8.99 19.18 -5.71
N VAL A 70 7.77 19.36 -6.24
CA VAL A 70 7.48 19.26 -7.68
C VAL A 70 7.74 20.58 -8.41
N SER A 71 7.67 21.73 -7.73
CA SER A 71 7.80 23.06 -8.34
C SER A 71 9.14 23.21 -9.07
N GLY A 72 9.10 23.12 -10.40
CA GLY A 72 10.25 23.21 -11.29
C GLY A 72 10.97 21.88 -11.56
N GLY A 73 10.41 20.73 -11.18
CA GLY A 73 10.97 19.39 -11.45
C GLY A 73 12.32 19.13 -10.78
N ARG A 74 12.67 19.93 -9.76
CA ARG A 74 14.04 20.00 -9.23
C ARG A 74 14.36 18.89 -8.24
N TYR A 75 13.37 18.46 -7.45
CA TYR A 75 13.53 17.42 -6.43
C TYR A 75 12.64 16.21 -6.70
N LEU A 76 11.43 16.46 -7.20
CA LEU A 76 10.51 15.46 -7.71
C LEU A 76 10.08 15.88 -9.12
N GLN A 77 10.09 14.96 -10.10
CA GLN A 77 9.61 15.25 -11.45
C GLN A 77 8.09 15.45 -11.47
N GLU A 78 7.36 14.60 -10.75
CA GLU A 78 5.91 14.61 -10.65
C GLU A 78 5.50 14.08 -9.27
N GLU A 79 4.33 14.47 -8.80
CA GLU A 79 3.70 13.91 -7.60
C GLU A 79 3.45 12.40 -7.81
N PRO A 80 3.73 11.53 -6.82
CA PRO A 80 3.49 10.11 -6.98
C PRO A 80 2.02 9.84 -7.24
N ASP A 81 1.72 9.16 -8.35
CA ASP A 81 0.36 8.72 -8.65
C ASP A 81 0.01 7.53 -7.76
N LEU A 82 -1.00 7.71 -6.91
CA LEU A 82 -1.51 6.73 -5.97
C LEU A 82 -2.95 6.34 -6.29
N MET A 83 -3.41 6.60 -7.52
CA MET A 83 -4.75 6.28 -7.97
C MET A 83 -5.04 4.78 -7.79
N GLY A 84 -6.11 4.47 -7.04
CA GLY A 84 -6.51 3.10 -6.71
C GLY A 84 -5.85 2.51 -5.46
N ILE A 85 -4.97 3.26 -4.78
CA ILE A 85 -4.33 2.85 -3.53
C ILE A 85 -4.79 3.71 -2.34
N GLY A 86 -4.84 5.03 -2.53
CA GLY A 86 -5.35 5.99 -1.55
C GLY A 86 -6.09 7.14 -2.24
N SER A 87 -6.84 7.94 -1.48
CA SER A 87 -7.64 9.03 -2.07
C SER A 87 -6.89 10.36 -2.15
N SER A 88 -5.92 10.59 -1.26
CA SER A 88 -5.06 11.77 -1.34
C SER A 88 -3.75 11.58 -0.59
N SER A 89 -2.77 12.38 -1.03
CA SER A 89 -1.44 12.49 -0.44
C SER A 89 -1.15 13.95 -0.09
N TYR A 90 -0.52 14.20 1.05
CA TYR A 90 -0.10 15.54 1.44
C TYR A 90 1.09 15.53 2.38
N ILE A 91 1.76 16.69 2.50
CA ILE A 91 2.79 16.89 3.53
C ILE A 91 2.23 17.77 4.63
N ALA A 92 2.28 17.30 5.87
CA ALA A 92 1.91 18.07 7.05
C ALA A 92 2.77 17.69 8.25
N GLY A 93 3.16 18.68 9.06
CA GLY A 93 3.86 18.43 10.33
C GLY A 93 5.20 17.69 10.21
N GLY A 94 5.87 17.76 9.05
CA GLY A 94 7.11 17.01 8.79
C GLY A 94 6.91 15.56 8.37
N TYR A 95 5.68 15.19 7.98
CA TYR A 95 5.36 13.87 7.46
C TYR A 95 4.71 14.00 6.09
N TYR A 96 5.01 13.03 5.23
CA TYR A 96 4.21 12.73 4.04
C TYR A 96 3.17 11.69 4.41
N ASP A 97 1.90 12.04 4.29
CA ASP A 97 0.77 11.21 4.65
C ASP A 97 -0.04 10.85 3.39
N VAL A 98 -0.46 9.59 3.30
CA VAL A 98 -1.40 9.09 2.29
C VAL A 98 -2.60 8.52 3.04
N ILE A 99 -3.79 9.03 2.75
CA ILE A 99 -5.02 8.67 3.45
C ILE A 99 -5.92 7.75 2.61
N ASP A 100 -6.89 7.12 3.28
CA ASP A 100 -7.92 6.26 2.66
C ASP A 100 -7.32 5.02 1.98
N ILE A 101 -6.28 4.45 2.60
CA ILE A 101 -5.67 3.20 2.14
C ILE A 101 -6.46 2.02 2.72
N SER A 102 -6.58 0.96 1.92
CA SER A 102 -7.18 -0.30 2.39
C SER A 102 -6.36 -0.90 3.53
N ARG A 103 -7.06 -1.50 4.49
CA ARG A 103 -6.45 -2.11 5.67
C ARG A 103 -5.47 -3.23 5.32
N GLU A 104 -5.75 -4.00 4.29
CA GLU A 104 -4.91 -5.10 3.82
C GLU A 104 -3.55 -4.59 3.33
N VAL A 105 -3.55 -3.49 2.56
CA VAL A 105 -2.32 -2.83 2.09
C VAL A 105 -1.53 -2.27 3.28
N CYS A 106 -2.22 -1.64 4.23
CA CYS A 106 -1.60 -1.11 5.45
C CYS A 106 -0.93 -2.20 6.28
N LEU A 107 -1.60 -3.34 6.44
CA LEU A 107 -1.07 -4.50 7.16
C LEU A 107 0.15 -5.07 6.44
N LYS A 108 0.13 -5.11 5.10
CA LYS A 108 1.26 -5.57 4.30
C LYS A 108 2.48 -4.65 4.41
N VAL A 109 2.27 -3.33 4.46
CA VAL A 109 3.35 -2.36 4.74
C VAL A 109 3.94 -2.59 6.14
N VAL A 110 3.09 -2.79 7.16
CA VAL A 110 3.58 -3.09 8.52
C VAL A 110 4.33 -4.42 8.56
N GLU A 111 3.88 -5.44 7.83
CA GLU A 111 4.56 -6.73 7.69
C GLU A 111 5.94 -6.55 7.02
N ASN A 112 6.02 -5.83 5.91
CA ASN A 112 7.27 -5.54 5.20
C ASN A 112 8.29 -4.78 6.07
N LEU A 113 7.80 -3.92 6.97
CA LEU A 113 8.62 -3.10 7.85
C LEU A 113 8.93 -3.78 9.20
N ALA A 114 8.20 -4.83 9.56
CA ALA A 114 8.46 -5.58 10.78
C ALA A 114 9.77 -6.35 10.64
N ALA A 115 10.70 -6.14 11.58
CA ALA A 115 11.90 -6.95 11.66
C ALA A 115 11.53 -8.41 11.93
N GLU A 116 12.20 -9.35 11.26
CA GLU A 116 11.98 -10.78 11.44
C GLU A 116 12.01 -11.15 12.94
N GLY A 117 10.91 -11.73 13.44
CA GLY A 117 10.76 -12.15 14.85
C GLY A 117 9.94 -11.24 15.76
N GLY A 118 9.29 -10.19 15.22
CA GLY A 118 8.34 -9.35 15.96
C GLY A 118 6.99 -10.04 16.26
N PRO A 119 6.14 -9.44 17.12
CA PRO A 119 4.75 -9.88 17.29
C PRO A 119 4.02 -9.81 15.95
N ALA A 120 2.93 -10.59 15.81
CA ALA A 120 2.14 -10.64 14.59
C ALA A 120 1.81 -9.21 14.10
N PRO A 121 2.01 -8.91 12.80
CA PRO A 121 1.81 -7.58 12.27
C PRO A 121 0.34 -7.19 12.50
N SER A 122 0.16 -6.11 13.25
CA SER A 122 -1.14 -5.51 13.50
C SER A 122 -1.04 -4.04 13.17
N VAL A 123 -2.08 -3.51 12.53
CA VAL A 123 -2.12 -2.08 12.19
C VAL A 123 -2.28 -1.29 13.49
N PRO A 124 -1.32 -0.43 13.87
CA PRO A 124 -1.41 0.36 15.09
C PRO A 124 -2.52 1.40 14.98
N ALA A 125 -3.15 1.73 16.10
CA ALA A 125 -4.22 2.74 16.15
C ALA A 125 -3.70 4.19 16.03
N ALA A 126 -2.39 4.38 16.15
CA ALA A 126 -1.74 5.69 16.11
C ALA A 126 -0.40 5.61 15.40
N ARG A 127 0.05 6.74 14.87
CA ARG A 127 1.34 6.92 14.21
C ARG A 127 2.49 6.62 15.18
N ASP A 128 3.41 5.75 14.79
CA ASP A 128 4.70 5.60 15.49
C ASP A 128 5.67 6.69 15.05
N THR A 129 5.93 7.64 15.95
CA THR A 129 6.84 8.77 15.74
C THR A 129 8.33 8.39 15.70
N GLY A 130 8.68 7.18 16.13
CA GLY A 130 10.03 6.63 16.10
C GLY A 130 10.38 5.99 14.76
N ALA A 131 9.39 5.44 14.06
CA ALA A 131 9.58 4.84 12.74
C ALA A 131 9.77 5.88 11.64
N LYS A 132 10.60 5.56 10.63
CA LYS A 132 10.81 6.41 9.45
C LYS A 132 9.62 6.37 8.48
N MET A 133 8.98 5.22 8.38
CA MET A 133 7.77 5.01 7.60
C MET A 133 6.93 3.95 8.30
N GLY A 134 5.63 3.95 8.04
CA GLY A 134 4.72 2.99 8.60
C GLY A 134 3.29 3.24 8.15
N CYS A 135 2.38 2.46 8.69
CA CYS A 135 0.96 2.65 8.47
C CYS A 135 0.20 2.52 9.79
N PHE A 136 -0.86 3.31 9.97
CA PHE A 136 -1.72 3.27 11.16
C PHE A 136 -3.18 3.46 10.77
N ASP A 137 -4.10 2.99 11.61
CA ASP A 137 -5.54 3.15 11.41
C ASP A 137 -6.15 3.90 12.61
N PRO A 138 -6.46 5.20 12.47
CA PRO A 138 -7.10 5.97 13.54
C PRO A 138 -8.54 5.53 13.81
N SER A 139 -9.15 4.74 12.91
CA SER A 139 -10.49 4.18 13.05
C SER A 139 -10.41 2.73 13.49
N SER A 140 -10.20 2.48 14.78
CA SER A 140 -10.28 1.12 15.35
C SER A 140 -11.68 0.47 15.28
N GLY A 141 -12.58 0.94 14.40
CA GLY A 141 -14.01 0.67 14.35
C GLY A 141 -14.58 0.19 13.00
N GLY A 142 -13.79 -0.38 12.09
CA GLY A 142 -14.31 -1.23 11.02
C GLY A 142 -14.76 -0.54 9.72
N THR A 143 -14.41 0.72 9.47
CA THR A 143 -14.55 1.33 8.14
C THR A 143 -13.41 0.86 7.23
N PRO A 144 -13.69 0.30 6.04
CA PRO A 144 -12.68 -0.42 5.24
C PRO A 144 -11.52 0.42 4.68
N ASN A 145 -11.57 1.75 4.72
CA ASN A 145 -10.52 2.60 4.16
C ASN A 145 -10.25 3.85 5.04
N ALA A 146 -9.79 3.67 6.28
CA ALA A 146 -9.30 4.82 7.07
C ALA A 146 -7.83 4.71 7.44
N SER A 147 -7.13 3.70 6.92
CA SER A 147 -5.71 3.54 7.17
C SER A 147 -4.91 4.66 6.49
N ILE A 148 -3.86 5.08 7.18
CA ILE A 148 -2.99 6.18 6.79
C ILE A 148 -1.56 5.66 6.76
N PHE A 149 -0.94 5.72 5.59
CA PHE A 149 0.48 5.51 5.42
C PHE A 149 1.21 6.82 5.68
N TYR A 150 2.33 6.77 6.37
CA TYR A 150 3.13 7.95 6.68
C TYR A 150 4.62 7.70 6.47
N VAL A 151 5.31 8.77 6.08
CA VAL A 151 6.77 8.83 6.00
C VAL A 151 7.26 10.09 6.69
N LYS A 152 8.24 9.94 7.58
CA LYS A 152 8.86 11.05 8.31
C LYS A 152 9.95 11.70 7.47
N LEU A 153 9.85 13.02 7.27
CA LEU A 153 10.74 13.83 6.43
C LEU A 153 11.90 14.47 7.23
#